data_AF-A0A368TF67-F1
#
_entry.id   AF-A0A368TF67-F1
#
_cell.length_a   1.000
_cell.length_b   1.000
_cell.length_c   1.000
_cell.angle_alpha   90.00
_cell.angle_beta   90.00
_cell.angle_gamma   90.00
#
_symmetry.space_group_name_H-M   'P 1'
#
loop_
_entity.id
_entity.type
_entity.pdbx_description
1 polymer ?
#
loop_
_entity_poly.entity_id
_entity_poly.type
_entity_poly.pdbx_seq_one_letter_code
_entity_poly.pdbx_strand_id
1 'polypeptide(L)'
;MKATIYVRISPTYRDKEETITGMAKSIESALEICSRKARGEDDEIVEEYVDQYVSGKSQEHMKEFQRMVQDAHRNHFQRIYCRRVDRFGRNLNEMNLRSVIDMKNKGMTWANISDYVNVSVPTIQRRLKDASYTFESGRVVKA
;
A
#
# COMPACT_ATOMS: atom_id res chain seq x y z
N MET A 1 -0.64 -4.59 -25.16
CA MET A 1 0.70 -4.67 -24.49
C MET A 1 0.64 -5.71 -23.36
N LYS A 2 1.77 -6.19 -22.81
CA LYS A 2 1.72 -7.16 -21.70
C LYS A 2 1.33 -6.46 -20.40
N ALA A 3 0.31 -6.97 -19.74
CA ALA A 3 -0.23 -6.43 -18.51
C ALA A 3 -0.50 -7.54 -17.49
N THR A 4 -0.73 -7.15 -16.25
CA THR A 4 -1.11 -8.05 -15.16
C THR A 4 -2.24 -7.48 -14.33
N ILE A 5 -2.88 -8.31 -13.51
CA ILE A 5 -3.90 -7.90 -12.54
C ILE A 5 -3.39 -8.14 -11.12
N TYR A 6 -3.55 -7.16 -10.25
CA TYR A 6 -3.35 -7.32 -8.80
C TYR A 6 -4.65 -7.12 -8.02
N VAL A 7 -4.98 -8.10 -7.18
CA VAL A 7 -6.16 -8.07 -6.30
C VAL A 7 -5.72 -8.28 -4.84
N ARG A 8 -6.17 -7.37 -3.96
CA ARG A 8 -5.99 -7.49 -2.51
C ARG A 8 -7.33 -7.42 -1.79
N ILE A 9 -7.63 -8.42 -0.98
CA ILE A 9 -8.86 -8.47 -0.17
C ILE A 9 -8.53 -8.48 1.30
N SER A 10 -9.37 -7.85 2.12
CA SER A 10 -9.26 -7.84 3.57
C SER A 10 -10.60 -8.25 4.19
N PRO A 11 -10.64 -9.13 5.20
CA PRO A 11 -11.83 -9.43 5.95
C PRO A 11 -12.33 -8.18 6.64
N THR A 12 -13.61 -7.91 6.46
CA THR A 12 -14.40 -7.17 7.44
C THR A 12 -14.95 -8.21 8.42
N TYR A 13 -14.63 -8.08 9.71
CA TYR A 13 -14.99 -9.02 10.79
C TYR A 13 -16.51 -9.18 10.99
N ARG A 14 -17.22 -9.89 10.11
CA ARG A 14 -18.61 -10.31 10.32
C ARG A 14 -18.80 -11.71 9.76
N ASP A 15 -18.86 -12.68 10.65
CA ASP A 15 -19.10 -14.11 10.41
C ASP A 15 -18.19 -14.83 9.40
N LYS A 16 -17.46 -15.85 9.88
CA LYS A 16 -16.36 -16.49 9.13
C LYS A 16 -16.79 -17.09 7.79
N GLU A 17 -17.97 -17.70 7.71
CA GLU A 17 -18.43 -18.44 6.53
C GLU A 17 -19.03 -17.52 5.45
N GLU A 18 -19.82 -16.53 5.87
CA GLU A 18 -20.33 -15.46 5.00
C GLU A 18 -19.19 -14.54 4.52
N THR A 19 -18.20 -14.30 5.39
CA THR A 19 -16.96 -13.57 5.05
C THR A 19 -16.17 -14.28 3.94
N ILE A 20 -15.94 -15.61 4.03
CA ILE A 20 -15.18 -16.35 3.00
C ILE A 20 -15.90 -16.31 1.65
N THR A 21 -17.22 -16.52 1.65
CA THR A 21 -18.04 -16.49 0.43
C THR A 21 -18.08 -15.08 -0.19
N GLY A 22 -18.19 -14.04 0.66
CA GLY A 22 -18.13 -12.65 0.23
C GLY A 22 -16.75 -12.24 -0.32
N MET A 23 -15.67 -12.80 0.21
CA MET A 23 -14.32 -12.58 -0.32
C MET A 23 -14.14 -13.17 -1.71
N ALA A 24 -14.53 -14.44 -1.92
CA ALA A 24 -14.40 -15.11 -3.21
C ALA A 24 -15.12 -14.32 -4.32
N LYS A 25 -16.38 -13.94 -4.09
CA LYS A 25 -17.15 -13.08 -5.01
C LYS A 25 -16.48 -11.74 -5.28
N SER A 26 -15.81 -11.18 -4.28
CA SER A 26 -15.09 -9.91 -4.43
C SER A 26 -13.81 -10.06 -5.27
N ILE A 27 -13.11 -11.21 -5.19
CA ILE A 27 -11.96 -11.54 -6.06
C ILE A 27 -12.44 -11.63 -7.50
N GLU A 28 -13.44 -12.48 -7.75
CA GLU A 28 -14.00 -12.71 -9.09
C GLU A 28 -14.45 -11.41 -9.73
N SER A 29 -15.22 -10.60 -9.00
CA SER A 29 -15.67 -9.29 -9.46
C SER A 29 -14.49 -8.35 -9.77
N ALA A 30 -13.42 -8.38 -8.96
CA ALA A 30 -12.24 -7.55 -9.20
C ALA A 30 -11.46 -7.98 -10.44
N LEU A 31 -11.26 -9.29 -10.62
CA LEU A 31 -10.61 -9.86 -11.80
C LEU A 31 -11.42 -9.53 -13.05
N GLU A 32 -12.74 -9.73 -13.03
CA GLU A 32 -13.60 -9.45 -14.17
C GLU A 32 -13.55 -7.97 -14.59
N ILE A 33 -13.64 -7.04 -13.63
CA ILE A 33 -13.55 -5.60 -13.90
C ILE A 33 -12.19 -5.25 -14.53
N CYS A 34 -11.10 -5.81 -14.01
CA CYS A 34 -9.76 -5.54 -14.52
C CYS A 34 -9.54 -6.15 -15.91
N SER A 35 -9.98 -7.38 -16.13
CA SER A 35 -9.90 -8.06 -17.42
C SER A 35 -10.72 -7.36 -18.50
N ARG A 36 -11.92 -6.85 -18.16
CA ARG A 36 -12.72 -6.03 -19.09
C ARG A 36 -11.99 -4.75 -19.49
N LYS A 37 -11.34 -4.08 -18.54
CA LYS A 37 -10.53 -2.88 -18.82
C LYS A 37 -9.32 -3.18 -19.69
N ALA A 38 -8.59 -4.26 -19.38
CA ALA A 38 -7.44 -4.68 -20.17
C ALA A 38 -7.82 -5.00 -21.62
N ARG A 39 -8.93 -5.73 -21.82
CA ARG A 39 -9.47 -6.02 -23.17
C ARG A 39 -9.86 -4.75 -23.93
N GLY A 40 -10.46 -3.76 -23.26
CA GLY A 40 -10.81 -2.49 -23.89
C GLY A 40 -9.60 -1.65 -24.30
N GLU A 41 -8.41 -1.98 -23.78
CA GLU A 41 -7.13 -1.30 -24.05
C GLU A 41 -6.19 -2.16 -24.93
N ASP A 42 -6.69 -3.28 -25.48
CA ASP A 42 -5.92 -4.27 -26.24
C ASP A 42 -4.67 -4.77 -25.49
N ASP A 43 -4.78 -4.90 -24.17
CA ASP A 43 -3.75 -5.46 -23.31
C ASP A 43 -3.94 -6.95 -23.07
N GLU A 44 -2.83 -7.67 -23.13
CA GLU A 44 -2.73 -9.11 -22.86
C GLU A 44 -2.41 -9.31 -21.37
N ILE A 45 -3.32 -9.91 -20.62
CA ILE A 45 -3.07 -10.29 -19.24
C ILE A 45 -2.19 -11.55 -19.23
N VAL A 46 -0.96 -11.43 -18.77
CA VAL A 46 0.02 -12.53 -18.71
C VAL A 46 0.08 -13.24 -17.37
N GLU A 47 -0.47 -12.62 -16.31
CA GLU A 47 -0.45 -13.15 -14.95
C GLU A 47 -1.49 -12.46 -14.06
N GLU A 48 -1.96 -13.14 -13.02
CA GLU A 48 -2.85 -12.62 -11.98
C GLU A 48 -2.23 -12.84 -10.59
N TYR A 49 -2.15 -11.77 -9.78
CA TYR A 49 -1.58 -11.80 -8.44
C TYR A 49 -2.66 -11.49 -7.39
N VAL A 50 -2.90 -12.41 -6.45
CA VAL A 50 -4.01 -12.30 -5.50
C VAL A 50 -3.53 -12.48 -4.05
N ASP A 51 -3.63 -11.42 -3.25
CA ASP A 51 -3.36 -11.45 -1.81
C ASP A 51 -4.66 -11.45 -0.99
N GLN A 52 -4.79 -12.45 -0.11
CA GLN A 52 -5.81 -12.49 0.94
C GLN A 52 -5.21 -11.96 2.25
N TYR A 53 -5.47 -10.71 2.58
CA TYR A 53 -5.01 -10.11 3.83
C TYR A 53 -5.76 -10.72 5.01
N VAL A 54 -5.07 -11.18 6.04
CA VAL A 54 -5.69 -11.53 7.34
C VAL A 54 -5.39 -10.38 8.29
N SER A 55 -6.42 -9.80 8.91
CA SER A 55 -6.22 -8.61 9.75
C SER A 55 -5.30 -8.88 10.95
N GLY A 56 -4.52 -7.87 11.34
CA GLY A 56 -3.59 -7.94 12.47
C GLY A 56 -2.19 -8.44 12.11
N LYS A 57 -1.90 -8.72 10.83
CA LYS A 57 -0.58 -9.19 10.39
C LYS A 57 0.11 -8.19 9.46
N SER A 58 1.44 -8.13 9.54
CA SER A 58 2.32 -7.22 8.80
C SER A 58 2.34 -7.56 7.29
N GLN A 59 3.05 -6.74 6.51
CA GLN A 59 3.28 -6.95 5.06
C GLN A 59 3.90 -8.32 4.69
N GLU A 60 4.35 -9.10 5.66
CA GLU A 60 4.91 -10.45 5.49
C GLU A 60 3.96 -11.43 4.78
N HIS A 61 2.67 -11.11 4.72
CA HIS A 61 1.66 -11.93 4.03
C HIS A 61 1.33 -11.48 2.60
N MET A 62 1.96 -10.43 2.07
CA MET A 62 1.76 -9.94 0.69
C MET A 62 2.71 -10.62 -0.31
N LYS A 63 2.69 -11.96 -0.34
CA LYS A 63 3.63 -12.76 -1.14
C LYS A 63 3.41 -12.55 -2.64
N GLU A 64 2.16 -12.45 -3.07
CA GLU A 64 1.85 -12.25 -4.49
C GLU A 64 2.20 -10.83 -4.95
N PHE A 65 2.02 -9.83 -4.09
CA PHE A 65 2.53 -8.48 -4.36
C PHE A 65 4.06 -8.47 -4.53
N GLN A 66 4.80 -9.14 -3.64
CA GLN A 66 6.26 -9.24 -3.75
C GLN A 66 6.70 -9.96 -5.02
N ARG A 67 6.02 -11.06 -5.38
CA ARG A 67 6.26 -11.79 -6.64
C ARG A 67 6.02 -10.89 -7.85
N MET A 68 4.90 -10.17 -7.88
CA MET A 68 4.58 -9.20 -8.92
C MET A 68 5.66 -8.13 -9.08
N VAL A 69 6.17 -7.57 -7.99
CA VAL A 69 7.23 -6.56 -8.04
C VAL A 69 8.52 -7.16 -8.63
N GLN A 70 8.89 -8.39 -8.26
CA GLN A 70 10.04 -9.07 -8.85
C GLN A 70 9.86 -9.33 -10.35
N ASP A 71 8.67 -9.75 -10.77
CA ASP A 71 8.35 -9.99 -12.19
C ASP A 71 8.31 -8.68 -13.00
N ALA A 72 7.87 -7.57 -12.37
CA ALA A 72 7.98 -6.24 -12.94
C ALA A 72 9.45 -5.83 -13.16
N HIS A 73 10.33 -6.08 -12.17
CA HIS A 73 11.76 -5.83 -12.31
C HIS A 73 12.42 -6.67 -13.41
N ARG A 74 11.85 -7.84 -13.73
CA ARG A 74 12.27 -8.70 -14.84
C ARG A 74 11.61 -8.33 -16.18
N ASN A 75 10.87 -7.23 -16.24
CA ASN A 75 10.13 -6.75 -17.42
C ASN A 75 9.11 -7.76 -17.97
N HIS A 76 8.50 -8.60 -17.12
CA HIS A 76 7.50 -9.58 -17.56
C HIS A 76 6.21 -8.91 -18.12
N PHE A 77 5.88 -7.71 -17.64
CA PHE A 77 4.74 -6.89 -18.07
C PHE A 77 5.08 -5.39 -17.95
N GLN A 78 4.28 -4.54 -18.58
CA GLN A 78 4.48 -3.07 -18.61
C GLN A 78 3.32 -2.30 -17.96
N ARG A 79 2.19 -2.96 -17.70
CA ARG A 79 1.01 -2.35 -17.08
C ARG A 79 0.42 -3.23 -16.00
N ILE A 80 -0.15 -2.61 -14.97
CA ILE A 80 -0.78 -3.29 -13.85
C ILE A 80 -2.21 -2.75 -13.69
N TYR A 81 -3.18 -3.65 -13.74
CA TYR A 81 -4.58 -3.35 -13.46
C TYR A 81 -4.91 -3.72 -12.02
N CYS A 82 -5.59 -2.82 -11.31
CA CYS A 82 -6.13 -3.09 -9.99
C CYS A 82 -7.49 -2.41 -9.82
N ARG A 83 -8.40 -3.03 -9.07
CA ARG A 83 -9.74 -2.48 -8.82
C ARG A 83 -9.69 -1.17 -8.05
N ARG A 84 -8.73 -1.03 -7.13
CA ARG A 84 -8.50 0.19 -6.36
C ARG A 84 -7.01 0.43 -6.17
N VAL A 85 -6.53 1.59 -6.61
CA VAL A 85 -5.11 2.00 -6.51
C VAL A 85 -4.67 2.18 -5.05
N ASP A 86 -5.59 2.49 -4.13
CA ASP A 86 -5.30 2.55 -2.68
C ASP A 86 -4.90 1.18 -2.08
N ARG A 87 -5.04 0.10 -2.85
CA ARG A 87 -4.56 -1.24 -2.53
C ARG A 87 -3.18 -1.55 -3.09
N PHE A 88 -2.69 -0.74 -4.03
CA PHE A 88 -1.38 -0.86 -4.67
C PHE A 88 -0.22 -0.23 -3.86
N GLY A 89 -0.55 0.56 -2.85
CA GLY A 89 0.46 1.22 -2.04
C GLY A 89 -0.12 2.12 -0.96
N ARG A 90 -0.57 1.51 0.14
CA ARG A 90 -0.17 2.05 1.44
C ARG A 90 1.22 1.48 1.66
N ASN A 91 2.31 2.23 1.37
CA ASN A 91 3.66 2.04 1.95
C ASN A 91 4.88 2.47 1.10
N LEU A 92 4.77 2.98 -0.12
CA LEU A 92 5.93 3.70 -0.68
C LEU A 92 6.11 5.10 -0.07
N ASN A 93 5.04 5.65 0.49
CA ASN A 93 5.00 6.99 1.08
C ASN A 93 4.32 7.05 2.45
N GLU A 94 4.02 5.93 3.13
CA GLU A 94 3.49 5.98 4.50
C GLU A 94 4.65 6.16 5.49
N MET A 95 5.07 7.41 5.63
CA MET A 95 5.95 7.85 6.70
C MET A 95 5.35 7.43 8.05
N ASN A 96 6.04 6.54 8.77
CA ASN A 96 5.68 6.16 10.12
C ASN A 96 5.88 7.35 11.07
N LEU A 97 4.78 8.06 11.36
CA LEU A 97 4.79 9.24 12.21
C LEU A 97 5.35 8.96 13.62
N ARG A 98 5.14 7.76 14.17
CA ARG A 98 5.68 7.42 15.50
C ARG A 98 7.20 7.38 15.50
N SER A 99 7.80 6.76 14.48
CA SER A 99 9.26 6.73 14.32
C SER A 99 9.83 8.13 14.12
N VAL A 100 9.17 8.97 13.31
CA VAL A 100 9.55 10.38 13.11
C VAL A 100 9.53 11.17 14.41
N ILE A 101 8.46 11.05 15.20
CA ILE A 101 8.32 11.72 16.50
C ILE A 101 9.43 11.27 17.46
N ASP A 102 9.65 9.96 17.57
CA ASP A 102 10.69 9.39 18.45
C ASP A 102 12.09 9.87 18.06
N MET A 103 12.45 9.78 16.76
CA MET A 103 13.73 10.28 16.24
C MET A 103 13.91 11.77 16.50
N LYS A 104 12.86 12.57 16.25
CA LYS A 104 12.93 14.02 16.47
C LYS A 104 13.08 14.37 17.95
N ASN A 105 12.44 13.62 18.84
CA ASN A 105 12.52 13.78 20.29
C ASN A 105 13.82 13.25 20.90
N LYS A 106 14.50 12.32 20.22
CA LYS A 106 15.87 11.87 20.52
C LYS A 106 16.96 12.85 20.05
N GLY A 107 16.57 13.96 19.43
CA GLY A 107 17.50 15.03 19.03
C GLY A 107 18.02 14.94 17.60
N MET A 108 17.49 14.03 16.76
CA MET A 108 17.87 13.99 15.35
C MET A 108 17.40 15.26 14.62
N THR A 109 18.18 15.66 13.62
CA THR A 109 17.84 16.79 12.76
C THR A 109 16.75 16.41 11.77
N TRP A 110 16.01 17.40 11.28
CA TRP A 110 15.01 17.17 10.22
C TRP A 110 15.64 16.61 8.94
N ALA A 111 16.88 16.98 8.61
CA ALA A 111 17.61 16.44 7.47
C ALA A 111 17.83 14.93 7.63
N ASN A 112 18.35 14.47 8.77
CA ASN A 112 18.57 13.04 9.01
C ASN A 112 17.27 12.23 8.98
N ILE A 113 16.18 12.79 9.52
CA ILE A 113 14.87 12.14 9.50
C ILE A 113 14.35 12.06 8.06
N SER A 114 14.46 13.15 7.30
CA SER A 114 14.07 13.22 5.88
C SER A 114 14.77 12.15 5.04
N ASP A 115 16.08 11.99 5.24
CA ASP A 115 16.88 10.97 4.55
C ASP A 115 16.45 9.55 4.95
N TYR A 116 16.19 9.32 6.24
CA TYR A 116 15.77 8.01 6.76
C TYR A 116 14.40 7.56 6.23
N VAL A 117 13.41 8.47 6.21
CA VAL A 117 12.07 8.13 5.72
C VAL A 117 11.89 8.35 4.22
N ASN A 118 12.91 8.87 3.53
CA ASN A 118 12.88 9.25 2.12
C ASN A 118 11.70 10.19 1.76
N VAL A 119 11.45 11.20 2.61
CA VAL A 119 10.36 12.18 2.45
C VAL A 119 10.86 13.57 2.82
N SER A 120 10.59 14.57 1.97
CA SER A 120 11.00 15.96 2.21
C SER A 120 10.50 16.52 3.55
N VAL A 121 11.35 17.31 4.25
CA VAL A 121 11.02 17.95 5.54
C VAL A 121 9.67 18.68 5.54
N PRO A 122 9.30 19.48 4.52
CA PRO A 122 7.98 20.14 4.50
C PRO A 122 6.82 19.15 4.50
N THR A 123 6.97 18.01 3.81
CA THR A 123 5.96 16.95 3.77
C THR A 123 5.85 16.25 5.14
N ILE A 124 6.97 16.04 5.83
CA ILE A 124 7.01 15.49 7.19
C ILE A 124 6.22 16.41 8.13
N GLN A 125 6.53 17.71 8.13
CA GLN A 125 5.90 18.70 9.01
C GLN A 125 4.42 18.87 8.72
N ARG A 126 4.01 18.91 7.44
CA ARG A 126 2.60 18.97 7.05
C ARG A 126 1.82 17.78 7.62
N ARG A 127 2.35 16.57 7.46
CA ARG A 127 1.69 15.35 7.94
C ARG A 127 1.63 15.25 9.46
N LEU A 128 2.64 15.77 10.18
CA LEU A 128 2.58 15.91 11.63
C LEU A 128 1.44 16.84 12.03
N LYS A 129 1.30 18.00 11.37
CA LYS A 129 0.20 18.93 11.60
C LYS A 129 -1.17 18.31 11.28
N ASP A 130 -1.29 17.62 10.15
CA ASP A 130 -2.53 16.92 9.75
C ASP A 130 -2.94 15.85 10.77
N ALA A 131 -1.97 15.29 11.50
CA ALA A 131 -2.17 14.31 12.56
C ALA A 131 -2.25 14.93 13.98
N SER A 132 -2.46 16.25 14.08
CA SER A 132 -2.53 17.00 15.33
C SER A 132 -1.26 16.90 16.19
N TYR A 133 -0.09 17.04 15.56
CA TYR A 133 1.17 17.23 16.26
C TYR A 133 1.77 18.60 15.96
N THR A 134 2.37 19.22 16.97
CA THR A 134 3.11 20.49 16.88
C THR A 134 4.57 20.27 17.28
N PHE A 135 5.42 21.22 16.89
CA PHE A 135 6.82 21.25 17.31
C PHE A 135 7.01 22.37 18.33
N GLU A 136 7.28 21.99 19.58
CA GLU A 136 7.38 22.90 20.73
C GLU A 136 8.64 22.58 21.52
N SER A 137 9.42 23.61 21.85
CA SER A 137 10.61 23.48 22.71
C SER A 137 11.58 22.36 22.29
N GLY A 138 11.78 22.19 20.98
CA GLY A 138 12.69 21.18 20.44
C GLY A 138 12.10 19.77 20.28
N ARG A 139 10.83 19.57 20.67
CA ARG A 139 10.13 18.27 20.67
C ARG A 139 8.86 18.31 19.83
N VAL A 140 8.48 17.16 19.30
CA VAL A 140 7.17 16.95 18.70
C VAL A 140 6.21 16.49 19.78
N VAL A 141 5.14 17.25 19.98
CA VAL A 141 4.09 17.02 20.98
C VAL A 141 2.73 16.93 20.28
N LYS A 142 1.76 16.30 20.93
CA LYS A 142 0.40 16.24 20.41
C LYS A 142 -0.29 17.57 20.74
N ALA A 143 -0.86 18.20 19.72
CA ALA A 143 -1.62 19.45 19.80
C ALA A 143 -2.94 19.26 20.55
#